data_AF-A0ABD4X2K0-F1
#
_entry.id   AF-A0ABD4X2K0-F1
#
_cell.length_a   1.000
_cell.length_b   1.000
_cell.length_c   1.000
_cell.angle_alpha   90.00
_cell.angle_beta   90.00
_cell.angle_gamma   90.00
#
_symmetry.space_group_name_H-M   'P 1'
#
loop_
_entity.id
_entity.type
_entity.pdbx_description
1 polymer ?
#
loop_
_entity_poly.entity_id
_entity_poly.type
_entity_poly.pdbx_seq_one_letter_code
_entity_poly.pdbx_strand_id
1 'polypeptide(L)' 'MKEKFYCPWLNLCLLTKEQREILTLNYSRWINKAITSTEFSKLLNLNKQLFREVIQEYDAMV' A
#
# COMPACT_ATOMS: atom_id res chain seq x y z
N MET A 1 -24.08 15.78 -6.98
CA MET A 1 -24.15 14.30 -7.00
C MET A 1 -22.88 13.79 -6.33
N LYS A 2 -22.96 12.99 -5.26
CA LYS A 2 -21.76 12.36 -4.69
C LYS A 2 -21.53 11.07 -5.47
N GLU A 3 -20.57 11.09 -6.40
CA GLU A 3 -20.09 9.85 -7.04
C GLU A 3 -19.67 8.88 -5.95
N LYS A 4 -20.38 7.74 -5.85
CA LYS A 4 -19.95 6.63 -5.03
C LYS A 4 -18.82 5.94 -5.80
N PHE A 5 -17.58 6.34 -5.52
CA PHE A 5 -16.41 5.60 -5.95
C PHE A 5 -16.42 4.24 -5.23
N TYR A 6 -16.87 3.21 -5.93
CA TYR A 6 -16.78 1.82 -5.46
C TYR A 6 -15.35 1.36 -5.70
N CYS A 7 -14.47 1.65 -4.74
CA CYS A 7 -13.13 1.08 -4.76
C CYS A 7 -13.18 -0.27 -4.04
N PRO A 8 -12.99 -1.40 -4.74
CA PRO A 8 -12.95 -2.72 -4.10
C PRO A 8 -11.77 -2.84 -3.12
N TRP A 9 -10.76 -1.99 -3.29
CA TRP A 9 -9.54 -1.92 -2.50
C TRP A 9 -9.51 -0.60 -1.72
N LEU A 10 -10.35 -0.52 -0.68
CA LEU A 10 -10.60 0.71 0.06
C LEU A 10 -9.29 1.34 0.54
N ASN A 11 -8.38 0.56 1.10
CA ASN A 11 -7.16 1.07 1.69
C ASN A 11 -6.17 1.58 0.64
N LEU A 12 -6.05 0.91 -0.50
CA LEU A 12 -5.25 1.38 -1.64
C LEU A 12 -5.75 2.70 -2.22
N CYS A 13 -7.07 2.87 -2.28
CA CYS A 13 -7.68 4.11 -2.74
C CYS A 13 -7.47 5.29 -1.78
N LEU A 14 -7.31 5.02 -0.48
CA LEU A 14 -7.03 6.03 0.54
C LEU A 14 -5.57 6.49 0.56
N LEU A 15 -4.66 5.78 -0.11
CA LEU A 15 -3.28 6.22 -0.25
C LEU A 15 -3.20 7.54 -1.04
N THR A 16 -2.25 8.39 -0.67
CA THR A 16 -1.88 9.54 -1.51
C THR A 16 -1.19 9.08 -2.79
N LYS A 17 -1.04 9.98 -3.76
CA LYS A 17 -0.28 9.70 -4.98
C LYS A 17 1.17 9.27 -4.65
N GLU A 18 1.82 10.01 -3.75
CA GLU A 18 3.18 9.71 -3.28
C GLU A 18 3.27 8.34 -2.60
N GLN A 19 2.32 8.00 -1.72
CA GLN A 19 2.29 6.69 -1.08
C GLN A 19 2.13 5.55 -2.10
N ARG A 20 1.31 5.73 -3.15
CA ARG A 20 1.21 4.76 -4.24
C ARG A 20 2.51 4.60 -5.02
N GLU A 21 3.21 5.70 -5.30
CA GLU A 21 4.51 5.65 -5.97
C GLU A 21 5.55 4.92 -5.12
N ILE A 22 5.61 5.20 -3.80
CA ILE A 22 6.48 4.50 -2.85
C ILE A 22 6.12 3.02 -2.78
N LEU A 23 4.83 2.68 -2.75
CA LEU A 23 4.34 1.31 -2.74
C LEU A 23 4.85 0.56 -3.96
N THR A 24 4.56 1.05 -5.16
CA THR A 24 4.97 0.41 -6.42
C THR A 24 6.48 0.27 -6.53
N LEU A 25 7.26 1.29 -6.16
CA LEU A 25 8.72 1.28 -6.27
C LEU A 25 9.38 0.28 -5.31
N ASN A 26 8.84 0.13 -4.10
CA ASN A 26 9.47 -0.66 -3.03
C ASN A 26 8.84 -2.03 -2.81
N TYR A 27 7.68 -2.31 -3.42
CA TYR A 27 7.01 -3.60 -3.30
C TYR A 27 7.91 -4.76 -3.75
N SER A 28 8.55 -4.65 -4.91
CA SER A 28 9.49 -5.66 -5.40
C SER A 28 10.69 -5.85 -4.46
N ARG A 29 11.19 -4.77 -3.86
CA ARG A 29 12.29 -4.82 -2.88
C ARG A 29 11.86 -5.55 -1.61
N TRP A 30 10.63 -5.33 -1.16
CA TRP A 30 10.07 -5.99 0.02
C TRP A 30 9.82 -7.48 -0.23
N ILE A 31 9.24 -7.86 -1.37
CA ILE A 31 9.04 -9.28 -1.77
C ILE A 31 10.37 -10.02 -1.85
N ASN A 32 11.42 -9.37 -2.37
CA ASN A 32 12.79 -9.92 -2.41
C ASN A 32 13.53 -9.83 -1.07
N LYS A 33 12.85 -9.43 0.02
CA LYS A 33 13.39 -9.30 1.39
C LYS A 33 14.57 -8.31 1.50
N ALA A 34 14.71 -7.40 0.54
CA ALA A 34 15.73 -6.35 0.56
C ALA A 34 15.39 -5.21 1.54
N ILE A 35 14.12 -5.06 1.91
CA ILE A 35 13.65 -4.21 3.00
C ILE A 35 12.68 -5.00 3.88
N THR A 36 12.63 -4.67 5.17
CA THR A 36 11.71 -5.28 6.13
C THR A 36 10.32 -4.65 6.07
N SER A 37 9.30 -5.34 6.57
CA SER A 37 7.95 -4.78 6.69
C SER A 37 7.90 -3.52 7.57
N THR A 38 8.78 -3.42 8.58
CA THR A 38 8.87 -2.24 9.46
C THR A 38 9.46 -1.03 8.72
N GLU A 39 10.49 -1.25 7.90
CA GLU A 39 11.06 -0.19 7.07
C GLU A 39 10.06 0.25 6.00
N PHE A 40 9.39 -0.70 5.35
CA PHE A 40 8.42 -0.38 4.31
C PHE A 40 7.21 0.36 4.85
N SER A 41 6.68 -0.04 6.02
CA SER A 41 5.56 0.68 6.64
C SER A 41 5.95 2.12 7.01
N LYS A 42 7.20 2.35 7.44
CA LYS A 42 7.72 3.70 7.72
C LYS A 42 7.86 4.53 6.44
N LEU A 43 8.35 3.94 5.35
CA LEU A 43 8.45 4.62 4.05
C LEU A 43 7.07 5.07 3.54
N LEU A 44 6.05 4.23 3.73
CA LEU A 44 4.67 4.57 3.38
C LEU A 44 3.98 5.48 4.40
N ASN A 45 4.62 5.78 5.52
CA ASN A 45 4.04 6.49 6.66
C ASN A 45 2.71 5.86 7.14
N LEU A 46 2.67 4.53 7.21
CA LEU A 46 1.51 3.76 7.65
C LEU A 46 1.81 3.07 8.98
N ASN A 47 0.77 2.95 9.82
CA ASN A 47 0.84 2.07 10.98
C ASN A 47 0.87 0.59 10.53
N LYS A 48 1.26 -0.32 11.42
CA LYS A 48 1.43 -1.74 11.09
C LYS A 48 0.14 -2.42 10.62
N GLN A 49 -1.01 -2.03 11.14
CA GLN A 49 -2.28 -2.63 10.76
C GLN A 49 -2.65 -2.23 9.33
N LEU A 50 -2.69 -0.92 9.07
CA LEU A 50 -3.03 -0.39 7.77
C LEU A 50 -2.03 -0.81 6.69
N PHE A 51 -0.73 -0.89 7.02
CA PHE A 51 0.27 -1.43 6.12
C PHE A 51 -0.05 -2.87 5.69
N ARG A 52 -0.46 -3.75 6.61
CA ARG A 52 -0.81 -5.13 6.27
C ARG A 52 -2.03 -5.20 5.35
N GLU A 53 -3.06 -4.41 5.64
CA GLU A 53 -4.27 -4.36 4.82
C GLU A 53 -3.95 -3.83 3.41
N VAL A 54 -3.18 -2.74 3.31
CA VAL A 54 -2.71 -2.18 2.02
C VAL A 54 -1.93 -3.20 1.20
N ILE A 55 -1.00 -3.92 1.82
CA ILE A 55 -0.20 -4.93 1.14
C ILE A 55 -1.07 -6.10 0.68
N GLN A 56 -2.00 -6.59 1.50
CA GLN A 56 -2.93 -7.65 1.10
C GLN A 56 -3.80 -7.25 -0.09
N GLU A 57 -4.29 -6.01 -0.11
CA GLU A 57 -5.04 -5.48 -1.25
C GLU A 57 -4.16 -5.35 -2.49
N TYR A 58 -2.90 -4.92 -2.34
CA TYR A 58 -1.96 -4.77 -3.45
C TYR A 58 -1.54 -6.13 -4.03
N ASP A 59 -1.26 -7.10 -3.17
CA ASP A 59 -0.95 -8.49 -3.54
C ASP A 59 -2.06 -9.13 -4.38
N ALA A 60 -3.32 -8.79 -4.10
CA ALA A 60 -4.46 -9.32 -4.85
C ALA A 60 -4.67 -8.64 -6.21
N MET A 61 -3.99 -7.52 -6.48
CA MET A 61 -4.03 -6.81 -7.76
C MET A 61 -2.89 -7.18 -8.72
N VAL A 62 -1.76 -7.65 -8.19
CA VAL A 62 -0.53 -7.97 -8.94
C VAL A 62 -0.45 -9.46 -9.25
#